data_AF-A0A8I0IKE6-F1
#
_entry.id   AF-A0A8I0IKE6-F1
#
_cell.length_a   1.000
_cell.length_b   1.000
_cell.length_c   1.000
_cell.angle_alpha   90.00
_cell.angle_beta   90.00
_cell.angle_gamma   90.00
#
_symmetry.space_group_name_H-M   'P 1'
#
loop_
_entity.id
_entity.type
_entity.pdbx_description
1 polymer ?
#
loop_
_entity_poly.entity_id
_entity_poly.type
_entity_poly.pdbx_seq_one_letter_code
_entity_poly.pdbx_strand_id
1 'polypeptide(L)'
;RYDYVLAQTDTAELAEPGWGRHIGFRIDEPPQLLWPEDHAWVLATEIDWDSTIVAGSRTLIDSILTDDRFEAYPVDENSDLSWNGDTINRRADSSPT
;
A
#
# COMPACT_ATOMS: atom_id res chain seq x y z
N ARG A 1 -11.87 19.16 1.89
CA ARG A 1 -12.57 18.40 0.83
C ARG A 1 -11.53 17.47 0.25
N TYR A 2 -11.69 16.17 0.41
CA TYR A 2 -10.84 15.20 -0.26
C TYR A 2 -11.43 14.99 -1.65
N ASP A 3 -10.65 15.26 -2.68
CA ASP A 3 -11.04 15.03 -4.06
C ASP A 3 -10.38 13.72 -4.50
N TYR A 4 -11.19 12.72 -4.82
CA TYR A 4 -10.72 11.45 -5.38
C TYR A 4 -10.71 11.55 -6.90
N VAL A 5 -9.67 11.02 -7.54
CA VAL A 5 -9.60 10.85 -8.98
C VAL A 5 -9.62 9.36 -9.28
N LEU A 6 -10.42 8.95 -10.26
CA LEU A 6 -10.40 7.62 -10.84
C LEU A 6 -9.75 7.72 -12.22
N ALA A 7 -8.76 6.88 -12.47
CA ALA A 7 -8.10 6.78 -13.76
C ALA A 7 -7.98 5.32 -14.19
N GLN A 8 -8.00 5.11 -15.50
CA GLN A 8 -7.64 3.84 -16.11
C GLN A 8 -6.21 3.99 -16.65
N THR A 9 -5.34 3.06 -16.27
CA THR A 9 -3.91 3.05 -16.58
C THR A 9 -3.43 1.60 -16.59
N ASP A 10 -2.17 1.38 -16.89
CA ASP A 10 -1.51 0.09 -16.79
C ASP A 10 -0.23 0.18 -15.94
N THR A 11 0.29 -0.96 -15.52
CA THR A 11 1.46 -1.02 -14.64
C THR A 11 2.74 -0.51 -15.31
N ALA A 12 2.82 -0.51 -16.64
CA ALA A 12 3.98 0.02 -17.35
C ALA A 12 3.97 1.55 -17.30
N GLU A 13 2.81 2.18 -17.52
CA GLU A 13 2.65 3.63 -17.38
C GLU A 13 2.98 4.09 -15.95
N LEU A 14 2.51 3.37 -14.92
CA LEU A 14 2.80 3.69 -13.51
C LEU A 14 4.28 3.51 -13.11
N ALA A 15 5.08 2.78 -13.91
CA ALA A 15 6.50 2.59 -13.65
C ALA A 15 7.37 3.73 -14.20
N GLU A 16 6.81 4.60 -15.05
CA GLU A 16 7.55 5.69 -15.69
C GLU A 16 7.53 6.97 -14.83
N PRO A 17 8.65 7.71 -14.72
CA PRO A 17 8.64 9.02 -14.07
C PRO A 17 7.65 10.00 -14.74
N GLY A 18 6.91 10.76 -13.95
CA GLY A 18 5.92 11.73 -14.41
C GLY A 18 4.53 11.14 -14.72
N TRP A 19 4.31 9.85 -14.43
CA TRP A 19 3.06 9.14 -14.70
C TRP A 19 1.81 9.84 -14.14
N GLY A 20 1.93 10.55 -13.00
CA GLY A 20 0.81 11.23 -12.36
C GLY A 20 0.14 12.20 -13.32
N ARG A 21 0.94 12.92 -14.12
CA ARG A 21 0.43 13.89 -15.10
C ARG A 21 -0.34 13.23 -16.24
N HIS A 22 0.02 12.01 -16.63
CA HIS A 22 -0.68 11.28 -17.70
C HIS A 22 -2.10 10.90 -17.29
N ILE A 23 -2.32 10.63 -15.99
CA ILE A 23 -3.62 10.24 -15.45
C ILE A 23 -4.38 11.39 -14.77
N GLY A 24 -3.95 12.64 -14.96
CA GLY A 24 -4.62 13.83 -14.44
C GLY A 24 -4.27 14.21 -13.00
N PHE A 25 -3.28 13.56 -12.40
CA PHE A 25 -2.68 13.93 -11.12
C PHE A 25 -1.55 14.96 -11.31
N ARG A 26 -1.37 15.86 -10.34
CA ARG A 26 -0.38 16.95 -10.47
C ARG A 26 1.06 16.51 -10.18
N ILE A 27 1.22 15.40 -9.50
CA ILE A 27 2.47 14.84 -8.97
C ILE A 27 2.37 13.31 -8.99
N ASP A 28 3.52 12.64 -8.96
CA ASP A 28 3.63 11.18 -8.87
C ASP A 28 3.46 10.69 -7.43
N GLU A 29 2.33 11.05 -6.80
CA GLU A 29 1.96 10.46 -5.51
C GLU A 29 1.44 9.04 -5.72
N PRO A 30 1.87 8.06 -4.90
CA PRO A 30 1.39 6.70 -5.04
C PRO A 30 -0.15 6.65 -4.94
N PRO A 31 -0.82 5.86 -5.79
CA PRO A 31 -2.26 5.73 -5.73
C PRO A 31 -2.69 5.09 -4.41
N GLN A 32 -3.81 5.56 -3.86
CA GLN A 32 -4.40 4.94 -2.66
C GLN A 32 -4.89 3.50 -2.93
N LEU A 33 -5.35 3.23 -4.15
CA LEU A 33 -5.86 1.93 -4.54
C LEU A 33 -5.53 1.64 -6.01
N LEU A 34 -5.04 0.44 -6.30
CA LEU A 34 -4.93 -0.14 -7.64
C LEU A 34 -5.63 -1.50 -7.67
N TRP A 35 -6.47 -1.71 -8.68
CA TRP A 35 -7.20 -2.95 -8.88
C TRP A 35 -7.35 -3.21 -10.39
N PRO A 36 -6.82 -4.31 -10.93
CA PRO A 36 -6.95 -4.65 -12.34
C PRO A 36 -8.40 -5.05 -12.67
N GLU A 37 -8.78 -4.96 -13.94
CA GLU A 37 -10.14 -5.28 -14.42
C GLU A 37 -10.58 -6.72 -14.08
N ASP A 38 -9.65 -7.67 -14.02
CA ASP A 38 -9.91 -9.07 -13.66
C ASP A 38 -9.97 -9.32 -12.15
N HIS A 39 -9.75 -8.28 -11.34
CA HIS A 39 -9.74 -8.31 -9.88
C HIS A 39 -8.77 -9.31 -9.25
N ALA A 40 -7.73 -9.74 -9.97
CA ALA A 40 -6.85 -10.82 -9.53
C ALA A 40 -5.93 -10.47 -8.34
N TRP A 41 -5.69 -9.18 -8.09
CA TRP A 41 -4.87 -8.65 -6.98
C TRP A 41 -5.25 -7.21 -6.68
N VAL A 42 -4.98 -6.72 -5.49
CA VAL A 42 -5.18 -5.32 -5.10
C VAL A 42 -3.91 -4.79 -4.43
N LEU A 43 -3.58 -3.53 -4.69
CA LEU A 43 -2.57 -2.77 -3.96
C LEU A 43 -3.24 -1.57 -3.31
N ALA A 44 -3.05 -1.39 -2.01
CA ALA A 44 -3.59 -0.27 -1.25
C ALA A 44 -2.48 0.42 -0.45
N THR A 45 -2.45 1.74 -0.53
CA THR A 45 -1.62 2.59 0.33
C THR A 45 -2.53 3.38 1.26
N GLU A 46 -2.07 3.63 2.49
CA GLU A 46 -2.85 4.37 3.47
C GLU A 46 -1.99 5.44 4.14
N ILE A 47 -2.58 6.61 4.40
CA ILE A 47 -1.86 7.78 4.91
C ILE A 47 -1.33 7.59 6.34
N ASP A 48 -2.03 6.79 7.14
CA ASP A 48 -1.68 6.54 8.54
C ASP A 48 -0.77 5.31 8.71
N TRP A 49 -0.55 4.54 7.65
CA TRP A 49 0.31 3.35 7.67
C TRP A 49 1.62 3.61 6.92
N ASP A 50 2.70 3.07 7.45
CA ASP A 50 4.04 3.10 6.81
C ASP A 50 4.24 1.97 5.79
N SER A 51 3.17 1.22 5.53
CA SER A 51 3.18 -0.02 4.77
C SER A 51 2.19 0.04 3.62
N THR A 52 2.53 -0.64 2.52
CA THR A 52 1.62 -0.89 1.40
C THR A 52 1.04 -2.28 1.54
N ILE A 53 -0.27 -2.42 1.41
CA ILE A 53 -0.95 -3.72 1.44
C ILE A 53 -1.13 -4.24 0.03
N VAL A 54 -0.65 -5.46 -0.20
CA VAL A 54 -0.89 -6.20 -1.43
C VAL A 54 -1.64 -7.47 -1.09
N ALA A 55 -2.77 -7.70 -1.77
CA ALA A 55 -3.54 -8.93 -1.65
C ALA A 55 -3.77 -9.53 -3.04
N GLY A 56 -3.91 -10.85 -3.12
CA GLY A 56 -4.09 -11.57 -4.38
C GLY A 56 -3.91 -13.06 -4.18
N SER A 57 -3.59 -13.77 -5.27
CA SER A 57 -3.32 -15.21 -5.19
C SER A 57 -2.13 -15.53 -4.28
N ARG A 58 -2.11 -16.74 -3.70
CA ARG A 58 -0.99 -17.19 -2.86
C ARG A 58 0.35 -17.17 -3.61
N THR A 59 0.36 -17.55 -4.88
CA THR A 59 1.55 -17.51 -5.74
C THR A 59 2.11 -16.09 -5.90
N LEU A 60 1.23 -15.10 -6.05
CA LEU A 60 1.63 -13.69 -6.14
C LEU A 60 2.25 -13.22 -4.82
N ILE A 61 1.58 -13.51 -3.70
CA ILE A 61 2.07 -13.12 -2.38
C ILE A 61 3.40 -13.80 -2.04
N ASP A 62 3.54 -15.10 -2.30
CA ASP A 62 4.80 -15.83 -2.09
C ASP A 62 5.94 -15.24 -2.94
N SER A 63 5.66 -14.76 -4.15
CA SER A 63 6.66 -14.10 -4.99
C SER A 63 7.12 -12.76 -4.41
N ILE A 64 6.22 -11.99 -3.79
CA ILE A 64 6.58 -10.73 -3.11
C ILE A 64 7.41 -11.01 -1.85
N LEU A 65 6.96 -11.97 -1.02
CA LEU A 65 7.62 -12.32 0.25
C LEU A 65 9.03 -12.90 0.07
N THR A 66 9.33 -13.46 -1.11
CA THR A 66 10.64 -14.07 -1.41
C THR A 66 11.56 -13.16 -2.25
N ASP A 67 11.11 -11.96 -2.62
CA ASP A 67 11.89 -11.01 -3.40
C ASP A 67 12.62 -10.03 -2.47
N ASP A 68 13.95 -10.15 -2.42
CA ASP A 68 14.82 -9.37 -1.53
C ASP A 68 14.82 -7.85 -1.80
N ARG A 69 14.15 -7.39 -2.87
CA ARG A 69 13.95 -5.96 -3.13
C ARG A 69 12.92 -5.33 -2.18
N PHE A 70 12.09 -6.15 -1.52
CA PHE A 70 11.05 -5.68 -0.62
C PHE A 70 11.30 -6.16 0.79
N GLU A 71 11.09 -5.27 1.77
CA GLU A 71 10.80 -5.70 3.14
C GLU A 71 9.31 -6.01 3.21
N ALA A 72 8.97 -7.29 3.28
CA ALA A 72 7.59 -7.75 3.22
C ALA A 72 7.32 -8.81 4.29
N TYR A 73 6.17 -8.70 4.95
CA TYR A 73 5.71 -9.65 5.95
C TYR A 73 4.29 -10.12 5.62
N PRO A 74 3.97 -11.39 5.87
CA PRO A 74 2.60 -11.86 5.74
C PRO A 74 1.74 -11.23 6.83
N VAL A 75 0.56 -10.75 6.46
CA VAL A 75 -0.47 -10.25 7.37
C VAL A 75 -1.77 -11.00 7.10
N ASP A 76 -2.61 -11.08 8.12
CA ASP A 76 -3.97 -11.62 8.04
C ASP A 76 -5.01 -10.49 8.17
N GLU A 77 -6.28 -10.79 7.88
CA GLU A 77 -7.38 -9.81 7.93
C GLU A 77 -7.60 -9.20 9.32
N ASN A 78 -7.11 -9.84 10.39
CA ASN A 78 -7.21 -9.38 11.77
C ASN A 78 -5.89 -8.81 12.30
N SER A 79 -4.85 -8.70 11.46
CA SER A 79 -3.59 -8.06 11.84
C SER A 79 -3.85 -6.59 12.19
N ASP A 80 -3.40 -6.17 13.38
CA ASP A 80 -3.46 -4.77 13.82
C ASP A 80 -2.26 -4.01 13.26
N LEU A 81 -2.50 -3.25 12.20
CA LEU A 81 -1.49 -2.40 11.54
C LEU A 81 -1.40 -1.00 12.14
N SER A 82 -2.19 -0.71 13.18
CA SER A 82 -2.09 0.56 13.90
C SER A 82 -0.86 0.57 14.81
N TRP A 83 -0.53 1.75 15.33
CA TRP A 83 0.50 1.91 16.34
C TRP A 83 0.31 0.98 17.57
N ASN A 84 -0.93 0.60 17.90
CA ASN A 84 -1.22 -0.27 19.04
C ASN A 84 -0.84 -1.74 18.79
N GLY A 85 -0.70 -2.14 17.52
CA GLY A 85 -0.27 -3.47 17.12
C GLY A 85 1.20 -3.74 17.43
N ASP A 86 2.02 -2.69 17.61
CA ASP A 86 3.42 -2.86 18.00
C ASP A 86 3.52 -3.30 19.46
N THR A 87 3.82 -4.60 19.66
CA THR A 87 4.03 -5.18 20.98
C THR A 87 5.49 -5.20 21.43
N ILE A 88 6.42 -4.86 20.53
CA ILE A 88 7.87 -4.90 20.77
C ILE A 88 8.37 -3.51 21.17
N ASN A 89 8.01 -2.46 20.41
CA ASN A 89 8.43 -1.07 20.65
C ASN A 89 7.26 -0.18 21.08
N ARG A 90 6.45 -0.64 22.05
CA ARG A 90 5.36 0.17 22.60
C ARG A 90 5.85 1.53 23.07
N ARG A 91 5.09 2.58 22.76
CA ARG A 91 5.26 3.88 23.43
C ARG A 91 5.10 3.63 24.93
N ALA A 92 6.09 4.06 25.71
CA ALA A 92 5.90 4.14 27.15
C ALA A 92 4.72 5.07 27.41
N ASP A 93 3.81 4.68 28.30
CA ASP A 93 2.74 5.55 28.76
C ASP A 93 3.38 6.84 29.27
N SER A 94 3.19 7.95 28.54
CA SER A 94 3.48 9.26 29.06
C SER A 94 2.43 9.56 30.13
N SER A 95 2.67 9.07 31.35
CA SER A 95 1.92 9.50 32.53
C SER A 95 2.09 11.02 32.62
N PRO A 96 1.00 11.80 32.66
CA PRO A 96 1.13 13.22 32.91
C PRO A 96 1.61 13.40 34.35
N THR A 97 2.81 13.95 34.52
CA THR A 97 3.30 14.54 35.79
C THR A 97 2.40 15.66 36.25
#